data_AF-A0A8D2GHV5-F1
#
_entry.id   AF-A0A8D2GHV5-F1
#
_cell.length_a   1.000
_cell.length_b   1.000
_cell.length_c   1.000
_cell.angle_alpha   90.00
_cell.angle_beta   90.00
_cell.angle_gamma   90.00
#
_symmetry.space_group_name_H-M   'P 1'
#
loop_
_entity.id
_entity.type
_entity.pdbx_description
1 polymer ?
#
loop_
_entity_poly.entity_id
_entity_poly.type
_entity_poly.pdbx_seq_one_letter_code
_entity_poly.pdbx_strand_id
1 'polypeptide(L)'
;MFRLLLLGMFVVLFMDEGDRVLTWKWVRFCNSCERFDGSICHGGMKSCWKFNLYSKNRSCATDHYYFSDLTTGRYLFRYTTLSCRPCDEGMFQVFHDLLRETTCCINENRCNTGRDNLDITRVLGAEPQDAIVYDS
;
A
#
# COMPACT_ATOMS: atom_id res chain seq x y z
N MET A 1 -5.42 42.27 -14.93
CA MET A 1 -6.68 41.87 -14.28
C MET A 1 -6.97 40.37 -14.33
N PHE A 2 -6.62 39.64 -15.41
CA PHE A 2 -6.81 38.18 -15.50
C PHE A 2 -6.07 37.33 -14.43
N ARG A 3 -4.89 37.77 -13.96
CA ARG A 3 -4.12 37.03 -12.94
C ARG A 3 -4.81 36.96 -11.57
N LEU A 4 -5.56 38.00 -11.20
CA LEU A 4 -6.30 38.04 -9.93
C LEU A 4 -7.53 37.11 -9.96
N LEU A 5 -8.20 37.01 -11.11
CA LEU A 5 -9.31 36.08 -11.33
C LEU A 5 -8.85 34.62 -11.30
N LEU A 6 -7.69 34.31 -11.88
CA LEU A 6 -7.11 32.95 -11.83
C LEU A 6 -6.71 32.56 -10.40
N LEU A 7 -6.10 33.47 -9.63
CA LEU A 7 -5.78 33.23 -8.22
C LEU A 7 -7.04 33.04 -7.37
N GLY A 8 -8.10 33.81 -7.62
CA GLY A 8 -9.39 33.64 -6.95
C GLY A 8 -10.05 32.29 -7.22
N MET A 9 -9.96 31.77 -8.45
CA MET A 9 -10.48 30.45 -8.81
C MET A 9 -9.69 29.31 -8.11
N PHE A 10 -8.38 29.44 -7.98
CA PHE A 10 -7.58 28.51 -7.18
C PHE A 10 -8.00 28.55 -5.71
N VAL A 11 -8.14 29.73 -5.11
CA VAL A 11 -8.54 29.84 -3.71
C VAL A 11 -9.92 29.24 -3.44
N VAL A 12 -10.91 29.46 -4.31
CA VAL A 12 -12.26 28.87 -4.16
C VAL A 12 -12.26 27.34 -4.35
N LEU A 13 -11.42 26.79 -5.23
CA LEU A 13 -11.27 25.33 -5.37
C LEU A 13 -10.56 24.67 -4.19
N PHE A 14 -9.78 25.43 -3.41
CA PHE A 14 -8.93 24.90 -2.33
C PHE A 14 -9.34 25.35 -0.91
N MET A 15 -10.21 26.36 -0.75
CA MET A 15 -10.69 26.89 0.55
C MET A 15 -12.19 26.69 0.79
N ASP A 16 -12.75 25.54 0.42
CA ASP A 16 -14.04 25.14 1.00
C ASP A 16 -13.80 24.45 2.36
N GLU A 17 -13.90 25.26 3.40
CA GLU A 17 -13.76 24.87 4.81
C GLU A 17 -14.98 24.09 5.32
N GLY A 18 -16.09 24.03 4.55
CA GLY A 18 -17.34 23.37 4.93
C GLY A 18 -17.54 21.98 4.34
N ASP A 19 -16.96 21.70 3.16
CA ASP A 19 -17.24 20.50 2.36
C ASP A 19 -15.99 19.64 2.11
N ARG A 20 -15.17 19.46 3.17
CA ARG A 20 -13.99 18.56 3.19
C ARG A 20 -14.31 17.11 2.77
N VAL A 21 -15.59 16.74 2.66
CA VAL A 21 -16.06 15.43 2.24
C VAL A 21 -15.91 15.21 0.73
N LEU A 22 -16.06 16.25 -0.10
CA LEU A 22 -16.02 16.08 -1.56
C LEU A 22 -14.58 15.97 -2.09
N THR A 23 -13.67 16.80 -1.60
CA THR A 23 -12.24 16.80 -1.99
C THR A 23 -11.54 15.50 -1.57
N TRP A 24 -11.91 14.93 -0.42
CA TRP A 24 -11.37 13.64 0.04
C TRP A 24 -11.81 12.44 -0.80
N LYS A 25 -12.96 12.53 -1.50
CA LYS A 25 -13.41 11.45 -2.38
C LYS A 25 -12.49 11.28 -3.60
N TRP A 26 -11.82 12.35 -4.01
CA TRP A 26 -10.93 12.39 -5.17
C TRP A 26 -9.46 12.13 -4.85
N VAL A 27 -9.08 12.11 -3.57
CA VAL A 27 -7.70 11.88 -3.14
C VAL A 27 -7.62 10.63 -2.28
N ARG A 28 -6.81 9.68 -2.72
CA ARG A 28 -6.51 8.45 -1.99
C ARG A 28 -5.21 8.63 -1.21
N PHE A 29 -5.24 8.38 0.08
CA PHE A 29 -4.04 8.33 0.92
C PHE A 29 -3.60 6.88 1.12
N CYS A 30 -2.29 6.63 1.06
CA CYS A 30 -1.70 5.33 1.36
C CYS A 30 -0.52 5.50 2.33
N ASN A 31 -0.18 4.40 3.01
CA ASN A 31 1.08 4.31 3.73
C ASN A 31 2.23 4.23 2.74
N SER A 32 3.34 4.86 3.12
CA SER A 32 4.59 4.86 2.37
C SER A 32 5.70 4.38 3.26
N CYS A 33 6.33 3.28 2.88
CA CYS A 33 7.45 2.69 3.61
C CYS A 33 8.39 2.00 2.62
N GLU A 34 9.67 2.34 2.66
CA GLU A 34 10.68 1.73 1.80
C GLU A 34 11.13 0.36 2.30
N ARG A 35 11.05 0.10 3.61
CA ARG A 35 11.47 -1.17 4.19
C ARG A 35 10.71 -1.49 5.47
N PHE A 36 9.62 -2.22 5.32
CA PHE A 36 8.83 -2.76 6.42
C PHE A 36 9.27 -4.20 6.69
N ASP A 37 9.68 -4.52 7.91
CA ASP A 37 10.21 -5.85 8.27
C ASP A 37 9.14 -6.86 8.70
N GLY A 38 7.87 -6.48 8.63
CA GLY A 38 6.74 -7.26 9.15
C GLY A 38 6.18 -6.70 10.45
N SER A 39 6.94 -5.90 11.18
CA SER A 39 6.53 -5.26 12.43
C SER A 39 6.58 -3.73 12.35
N ILE A 40 7.71 -3.20 11.88
CA ILE A 40 8.02 -1.77 11.86
C ILE A 40 8.52 -1.33 10.48
N CYS A 41 8.28 -0.05 10.17
CA CYS A 41 8.86 0.60 9.02
C CYS A 41 10.22 1.20 9.39
N HIS A 42 11.30 0.66 8.84
CA HIS A 42 12.65 1.21 8.98
C HIS A 42 12.70 2.55 8.23
N GLY A 43 12.91 3.65 8.96
CA GLY A 43 12.83 5.02 8.43
C GLY A 43 11.51 5.75 8.74
N GLY A 44 10.61 5.11 9.49
CA GLY A 44 9.36 5.70 9.93
C GLY A 44 8.25 5.60 8.89
N MET A 45 7.03 5.30 9.35
CA MET A 45 5.87 5.20 8.46
C MET A 45 5.50 6.59 7.92
N LYS A 46 5.58 6.78 6.61
CA LYS A 46 5.20 8.01 5.92
C LYS A 46 3.81 7.84 5.28
N SER A 47 3.24 8.94 4.81
CA SER A 47 2.02 8.95 4.01
C SER A 47 2.32 9.48 2.63
N CYS A 48 1.70 8.90 1.61
CA CYS A 48 1.65 9.43 0.26
C CYS A 48 0.18 9.59 -0.16
N TRP A 49 -0.06 10.31 -1.26
CA TRP A 49 -1.40 10.51 -1.80
C TRP A 49 -1.41 10.43 -3.32
N LYS A 50 -2.57 10.15 -3.90
CA LYS A 50 -2.80 10.18 -5.36
C LYS A 50 -4.25 10.46 -5.71
N PHE A 51 -4.48 10.89 -6.95
CA PHE A 51 -5.84 11.13 -7.45
C PHE A 51 -6.58 9.81 -7.73
N ASN A 52 -7.78 9.69 -7.17
CA ASN A 52 -8.71 8.56 -7.28
C ASN A 52 -9.52 8.56 -8.60
N LEU A 53 -9.02 9.22 -9.65
CA LEU A 53 -9.73 9.39 -10.92
C LEU A 53 -9.60 8.17 -11.83
N TYR A 54 -8.37 7.70 -12.07
CA TYR A 54 -8.07 6.57 -12.95
C TYR A 54 -8.13 5.24 -12.19
N SER A 55 -8.75 4.21 -12.77
CA SER A 55 -8.95 2.88 -12.13
C SER A 55 -7.65 2.28 -11.57
N LYS A 56 -6.54 2.32 -12.31
CA LYS A 56 -5.22 1.83 -11.87
C LYS A 56 -4.57 2.65 -10.73
N ASN A 57 -5.06 3.87 -10.50
CA ASN A 57 -4.54 4.79 -9.49
C ASN A 57 -5.41 4.83 -8.22
N ARG A 58 -6.44 3.99 -8.11
CA ARG A 58 -7.31 3.97 -6.93
C ARG A 58 -6.78 3.13 -5.76
N SER A 59 -5.87 2.20 -6.04
CA SER A 59 -5.40 1.21 -5.08
C SER A 59 -4.08 1.60 -4.42
N CYS A 60 -3.93 1.33 -3.13
CA CYS A 60 -2.61 1.38 -2.50
C CYS A 60 -1.85 0.09 -2.81
N ALA A 61 -0.53 0.18 -2.98
CA ALA A 61 0.31 -0.95 -3.30
C ALA A 61 1.10 -1.42 -2.07
N THR A 62 1.13 -2.74 -1.90
CA THR A 62 1.95 -3.46 -0.94
C THR A 62 2.79 -4.46 -1.71
N ASP A 63 4.11 -4.38 -1.61
CA ASP A 63 5.03 -5.28 -2.28
C ASP A 63 5.82 -6.09 -1.26
N HIS A 64 5.60 -7.40 -1.21
CA HIS A 64 6.36 -8.32 -0.40
C HIS A 64 7.52 -8.90 -1.20
N TYR A 65 8.72 -8.80 -0.66
CA TYR A 65 9.93 -9.30 -1.29
C TYR A 65 10.43 -10.55 -0.58
N TYR A 66 10.74 -11.56 -1.38
CA TYR A 66 11.21 -12.86 -0.92
C TYR A 66 12.51 -13.22 -1.62
N PHE A 67 13.46 -13.76 -0.86
CA PHE A 67 14.71 -14.29 -1.41
C PHE A 67 14.69 -15.81 -1.44
N SER A 68 15.21 -16.39 -2.52
CA SER A 68 15.43 -17.82 -2.61
C SER A 68 16.51 -18.24 -1.62
N ASP A 69 16.14 -19.14 -0.70
CA ASP A 69 17.09 -19.84 0.15
C ASP A 69 17.47 -21.17 -0.49
N LEU A 70 18.74 -21.29 -0.85
CA LEU A 70 19.31 -22.49 -1.48
C LEU A 70 19.27 -23.72 -0.56
N THR A 71 19.24 -23.51 0.76
CA THR A 71 19.27 -24.60 1.73
C THR A 71 17.92 -25.31 1.80
N THR A 72 16.84 -24.54 1.83
CA THR A 72 15.47 -25.06 1.92
C THR A 72 14.77 -25.18 0.56
N GLY A 73 15.31 -24.56 -0.49
CA GLY A 73 14.68 -24.47 -1.81
C GLY A 73 13.42 -23.59 -1.82
N ARG A 74 13.20 -22.77 -0.78
CA ARG A 74 12.00 -21.94 -0.60
C ARG A 74 12.33 -20.47 -0.79
N TYR A 75 11.32 -19.68 -1.10
CA TYR A 75 11.40 -18.22 -1.06
C TYR A 75 11.01 -17.75 0.34
N LEU A 76 11.95 -17.10 1.03
CA LEU A 76 11.76 -16.61 2.39
C LEU A 76 11.48 -15.12 2.38
N PHE A 77 10.46 -14.70 3.12
CA PHE A 77 10.11 -13.29 3.28
C PHE A 77 11.31 -12.48 3.79
N ARG A 78 11.51 -11.30 3.24
CA ARG A 78 12.61 -10.40 3.62
C ARG A 78 12.16 -9.03 4.08
N TYR A 79 11.32 -8.37 3.28
CA TYR A 79 10.77 -7.07 3.61
C TYR A 79 9.57 -6.75 2.72
N THR A 80 8.79 -5.77 3.15
CA THR A 80 7.66 -5.22 2.41
C THR A 80 7.94 -3.76 2.05
N THR A 81 7.53 -3.31 0.87
CA THR A 81 7.44 -1.87 0.56
C THR A 81 5.99 -1.45 0.39
N LEU A 82 5.65 -0.30 0.95
CA LEU A 82 4.31 0.30 0.91
C LEU A 82 4.41 1.57 0.07
N SER A 83 3.51 1.75 -0.90
CA SER A 83 3.57 2.94 -1.74
C SER A 83 2.23 3.32 -2.39
N CYS A 84 2.22 4.53 -2.96
CA CYS A 84 1.14 5.03 -3.80
C CYS A 84 1.35 4.73 -5.29
N ARG A 85 2.33 3.89 -5.69
CA ARG A 85 2.55 3.59 -7.10
C ARG A 85 1.29 2.95 -7.73
N PRO A 86 1.12 3.01 -9.06
CA PRO A 86 0.11 2.21 -9.75
C PRO A 86 0.27 0.74 -9.34
N CYS A 87 -0.82 0.12 -8.94
CA CYS A 87 -0.78 -1.23 -8.40
C CYS A 87 -1.09 -2.23 -9.51
N ASP A 88 -0.13 -3.13 -9.77
CA ASP A 88 -0.28 -4.26 -10.67
C ASP A 88 -0.16 -5.52 -9.81
N GLU A 89 -1.30 -6.10 -9.47
CA GLU A 89 -1.40 -7.24 -8.55
C GLU A 89 -0.79 -8.50 -9.15
N GLY A 90 -0.14 -9.32 -8.32
CA GLY A 90 0.39 -10.62 -8.69
C GLY A 90 1.84 -10.87 -8.28
N MET A 91 2.39 -11.96 -8.81
CA MET A 91 3.74 -12.44 -8.51
C MET A 91 4.69 -12.11 -9.67
N PHE A 92 5.83 -11.52 -9.34
CA PHE A 92 6.84 -11.09 -10.31
C PHE A 92 8.22 -11.60 -9.90
N GLN A 93 8.87 -12.34 -10.80
CA GLN A 93 10.29 -12.64 -10.67
C GLN A 93 11.08 -11.35 -10.98
N VAL A 94 11.58 -10.68 -9.95
CA VAL A 94 12.35 -9.42 -10.11
C VAL A 94 13.79 -9.73 -10.50
N PHE A 95 14.36 -10.77 -9.90
CA PHE A 95 15.70 -11.28 -10.21
C PHE A 95 15.76 -12.79 -9.98
N HIS A 96 16.84 -13.47 -10.35
CA HIS A 96 16.95 -14.94 -10.23
C HIS A 96 16.61 -15.50 -8.85
N ASP A 97 16.96 -14.76 -7.79
CA ASP A 97 16.74 -15.11 -6.40
C ASP A 97 15.71 -14.20 -5.71
N LEU A 98 15.17 -13.18 -6.40
CA LEU A 98 14.27 -12.20 -5.83
C LEU A 98 12.88 -12.29 -6.46
N LEU A 99 11.91 -12.69 -5.64
CA LEU A 99 10.50 -12.76 -5.97
C LEU A 99 9.76 -11.61 -5.28
N ARG A 100 8.83 -10.97 -6.00
CA ARG A 100 7.96 -9.92 -5.48
C ARG A 100 6.50 -10.32 -5.63
N GLU A 101 5.77 -10.33 -4.53
CA GLU A 101 4.31 -10.38 -4.50
C GLU A 101 3.76 -8.97 -4.33
N THR A 102 2.92 -8.52 -5.25
CA THR A 102 2.23 -7.25 -5.14
C THR A 102 0.76 -7.51 -4.80
N THR A 103 0.28 -6.95 -3.70
CA THR A 103 -1.14 -6.93 -3.30
C THR A 103 -1.69 -5.50 -3.35
N CYS A 104 -2.96 -5.38 -3.75
CA CYS A 104 -3.61 -4.11 -4.00
C CYS A 104 -4.84 -3.92 -3.12
N CYS A 105 -5.00 -2.75 -2.49
CA CYS A 105 -6.18 -2.48 -1.66
C CYS A 105 -6.86 -1.15 -2.01
N ILE A 106 -8.19 -1.17 -2.08
CA ILE A 106 -9.04 -0.01 -2.43
C ILE A 106 -10.06 0.36 -1.34
N ASN A 107 -10.16 -0.43 -0.27
CA ASN A 107 -11.25 -0.34 0.71
C ASN A 107 -11.25 1.01 1.44
N GLU A 108 -10.11 1.44 1.96
CA GLU A 108 -10.01 2.66 2.78
C GLU A 108 -8.64 3.35 2.68
N ASN A 109 -8.58 4.64 3.03
CA ASN A 109 -7.31 5.35 3.11
C ASN A 109 -6.33 4.59 4.02
N ARG A 110 -5.08 4.45 3.58
CA ARG A 110 -4.00 3.76 4.31
C ARG A 110 -4.26 2.27 4.56
N CYS A 111 -5.05 1.62 3.71
CA CYS A 111 -5.30 0.17 3.77
C CYS A 111 -4.05 -0.71 3.62
N ASN A 112 -2.96 -0.20 3.02
CA ASN A 112 -1.74 -0.97 2.81
C ASN A 112 -0.89 -0.98 4.08
N THR A 113 -1.20 -1.87 5.04
CA THR A 113 -0.50 -1.92 6.33
C THR A 113 0.81 -2.71 6.25
N GLY A 114 0.92 -3.63 5.29
CA GLY A 114 2.05 -4.54 5.13
C GLY A 114 2.05 -5.74 6.07
N ARG A 115 1.06 -5.84 6.96
CA ARG A 115 0.89 -6.95 7.92
C ARG A 115 0.05 -8.09 7.39
N ASP A 116 -0.52 -7.91 6.21
CA ASP A 116 -1.50 -8.81 5.59
C ASP A 116 -0.84 -10.05 4.95
N ASN A 117 0.44 -10.29 5.27
CA ASN A 117 1.26 -11.35 4.70
C ASN A 117 1.31 -12.57 5.64
N LEU A 118 0.77 -13.69 5.19
CA LEU A 118 0.69 -14.96 5.93
C LEU A 118 2.07 -15.48 6.40
N ASP A 119 3.13 -15.24 5.63
CA ASP A 119 4.48 -15.72 6.00
C ASP A 119 5.07 -14.87 7.12
N ILE A 120 4.78 -13.57 7.16
CA ILE A 120 5.12 -12.70 8.29
C ILE A 120 4.37 -13.13 9.55
N THR A 121 3.07 -13.39 9.42
CA THR A 121 2.21 -13.87 10.50
C THR A 121 2.76 -15.13 11.16
N ARG A 122 3.24 -16.09 10.35
CA ARG A 122 3.88 -17.33 10.83
C ARG A 122 5.19 -17.07 11.56
N VAL A 123 6.05 -16.19 11.03
CA VAL A 123 7.35 -15.86 11.66
C VAL A 123 7.17 -15.11 12.98
N LEU A 124 6.16 -14.23 13.07
CA LEU A 124 5.87 -13.45 14.27
C LEU A 124 4.98 -14.17 15.29
N GLY A 125 4.58 -15.42 15.02
CA GLY A 125 3.75 -16.23 15.93
C GLY A 125 2.36 -15.62 16.22
N ALA A 126 1.91 -14.70 15.37
CA ALA A 126 0.68 -13.93 15.55
C ALA A 126 -0.41 -14.47 14.62
N GLU A 127 -0.75 -15.76 14.72
CA GLU A 127 -1.89 -16.29 13.97
C GLU A 127 -3.15 -15.48 14.29
N PRO A 128 -3.89 -14.96 13.28
CA PRO A 128 -5.25 -14.54 13.52
C PRO A 128 -6.01 -15.79 13.95
N GLN A 129 -6.48 -15.78 15.20
CA GLN A 129 -7.57 -16.65 15.64
C GLN A 129 -8.74 -16.31 14.71
N ASP A 130 -8.93 -17.14 13.68
CA ASP A 130 -10.20 -17.50 13.03
C ASP A 130 -10.01 -17.79 11.54
N ALA A 131 -9.65 -19.05 11.26
CA ALA A 131 -10.17 -19.79 10.12
C ALA A 131 -10.15 -21.27 10.47
N ILE A 132 -11.07 -21.65 11.37
CA ILE A 132 -11.52 -23.03 11.50
C ILE A 132 -12.19 -23.34 10.16
N VAL A 133 -11.43 -23.88 9.21
CA VAL A 133 -12.01 -24.51 8.02
C VAL A 133 -12.61 -25.82 8.51
N TYR A 134 -13.90 -25.76 8.86
CA TYR A 134 -14.74 -26.95 8.77
C TYR A 134 -14.86 -27.34 7.30
N ASP A 135 -14.41 -28.55 6.98
CA ASP A 135 -15.07 -29.46 6.04
C ASP A 135 -14.38 -30.82 6.18
N SER A 136 -14.97 -31.80 6.89
CA SER A 136 -16.05 -32.75 6.53
C SER A 136 -15.51 -34.16 6.28
#